data_AF-A0A9E3JEQ7-F1
#
_entry.id   AF-A0A9E3JEQ7-F1
#
_cell.length_a   1.000
_cell.length_b   1.000
_cell.length_c   1.000
_cell.angle_alpha   90.00
_cell.angle_beta   90.00
_cell.angle_gamma   90.00
#
_symmetry.space_group_name_H-M   'P 1'
#
loop_
_entity.id
_entity.type
_entity.pdbx_description
1 polymer ?
#
loop_
_entity_poly.entity_id
_entity_poly.type
_entity_poly.pdbx_seq_one_letter_code
_entity_poly.pdbx_strand_id
1 'polypeptide(L)'
;PAALVAVAGATAAASFAGLTLPMVDLPSWSSHALAGLPEGPVLGLVAAVLTTTLVCSVQSLLGAVAVDKLVAGRPDLISGAPGSGRGARVGRSDLNRELLGQGAANIVSGTLGGLPVAGVAVRSSANVQAGAVSRNSTVLHGVLVVIAALLMVPVLEFIPLASLAALVMAVGIQMVSLHHIRTVTRHREVPVYAVTTLGVVLFGVLEGVTLGVAVAVAVALHRLTRTRITHHEREGVHHVHVRGQLTFLAVPRLSRALHLIPHGADAVVELDGSFMDHAAYESLQDWQKTHTAQGGSVELTGRRPGTRIAELADSAHCRCRPWTPWRNHQCERPYTASAAGHPGASGSPGADRGPSAGRESSGRELARGISAFQRNTAPIVRGELARLAREGQQPDQLFLTCADSRLVTSMITSSGPGDLFVVRNVGNLVPLPGKESGDDSVAAAIEYAVDVLKVRSITVCGHSGCGAMQALLNSEPGGARTPLQRWLRHGVPSLERMADDTRPGARLAGRAAADAVEQLCLTNVVQQLEHLSTHESVARALREGALELHGMYFHVGEAQAYLLTGADGDGLFDHVEAAADLPA
;
A
#
# COMPACT_ATOMS: atom_id res chain seq x y z
N PRO A 1 -10.84 -28.43 -23.12
CA PRO A 1 -9.93 -28.69 -21.96
C PRO A 1 -9.02 -29.89 -22.25
N ALA A 2 -7.70 -29.70 -22.27
CA ALA A 2 -6.75 -30.75 -22.68
C ALA A 2 -6.86 -32.03 -21.85
N ALA A 3 -7.03 -31.91 -20.53
CA ALA A 3 -7.21 -33.06 -19.62
C ALA A 3 -8.44 -33.91 -19.97
N LEU A 4 -9.57 -33.27 -20.31
CA LEU A 4 -10.80 -33.98 -20.69
C LEU A 4 -10.60 -34.76 -22.00
N VAL A 5 -9.98 -34.15 -22.99
CA VAL A 5 -9.68 -34.80 -24.29
C VAL A 5 -8.72 -35.97 -24.09
N ALA A 6 -7.69 -35.80 -23.26
CA ALA A 6 -6.73 -36.86 -22.97
C ALA A 6 -7.38 -38.06 -22.26
N VAL A 7 -8.18 -37.82 -21.22
CA VAL A 7 -8.86 -38.89 -20.48
C VAL A 7 -9.91 -39.58 -21.35
N ALA A 8 -10.74 -38.82 -22.08
CA ALA A 8 -11.76 -39.39 -22.96
C ALA A 8 -11.12 -40.18 -24.12
N GLY A 9 -10.05 -39.65 -24.73
CA GLY A 9 -9.30 -40.33 -25.79
C GLY A 9 -8.61 -41.59 -25.30
N ALA A 10 -7.97 -41.56 -24.12
CA ALA A 10 -7.36 -42.74 -23.52
C ALA A 10 -8.41 -43.81 -23.15
N THR A 11 -9.56 -43.39 -22.63
CA THR A 11 -10.68 -44.28 -22.30
C THR A 11 -11.25 -44.94 -23.56
N ALA A 12 -11.49 -44.16 -24.61
CA ALA A 12 -11.96 -44.67 -25.89
C ALA A 12 -10.93 -45.62 -26.53
N ALA A 13 -9.65 -45.25 -26.56
CA ALA A 13 -8.58 -46.08 -27.11
C ALA A 13 -8.45 -47.41 -26.35
N ALA A 14 -8.48 -47.38 -25.01
CA ALA A 14 -8.45 -48.59 -24.19
C ALA A 14 -9.66 -49.50 -24.45
N SER A 15 -10.85 -48.90 -24.59
CA SER A 15 -12.09 -49.63 -24.88
C SER A 15 -12.09 -50.24 -26.28
N PHE A 16 -11.70 -49.49 -27.31
CA PHE A 16 -11.65 -49.96 -28.70
C PHE A 16 -10.56 -51.01 -28.93
N ALA A 17 -9.41 -50.88 -28.25
CA ALA A 17 -8.33 -51.85 -28.34
C ALA A 17 -8.52 -53.07 -27.43
N GLY A 18 -9.60 -53.12 -26.63
CA GLY A 18 -9.89 -54.24 -25.72
C GLY A 18 -8.84 -54.44 -24.63
N LEU A 19 -8.18 -53.35 -24.17
CA LEU A 19 -7.12 -53.44 -23.18
C LEU A 19 -7.67 -53.73 -21.78
N THR A 20 -7.10 -54.71 -21.10
CA THR A 20 -7.41 -55.04 -19.71
C THR A 20 -6.56 -54.18 -18.77
N LEU A 21 -7.04 -52.96 -18.48
CA LEU A 21 -6.41 -52.04 -17.55
C LEU A 21 -7.19 -51.98 -16.23
N PRO A 22 -6.51 -51.72 -15.09
CA PRO A 22 -7.19 -51.32 -13.87
C PRO A 22 -8.02 -50.06 -14.13
N MET A 23 -9.33 -50.17 -13.94
CA MET A 23 -10.27 -49.07 -14.13
C MET A 23 -10.63 -48.42 -12.79
N VAL A 24 -11.25 -47.25 -12.85
CA VAL A 24 -11.81 -46.59 -11.67
C VAL A 24 -12.90 -47.47 -11.06
N ASP A 25 -12.79 -47.72 -9.76
CA ASP A 25 -13.80 -48.40 -8.96
C ASP A 25 -14.48 -47.36 -8.06
N LEU A 26 -15.78 -47.16 -8.26
CA LEU A 26 -16.59 -46.26 -7.44
C LEU A 26 -17.45 -47.11 -6.50
N PRO A 27 -17.41 -46.88 -5.17
CA PRO A 27 -18.26 -47.63 -4.26
C PRO A 27 -19.72 -47.44 -4.66
N SER A 28 -20.42 -48.55 -4.89
CA SER A 28 -21.87 -48.52 -5.10
C SER A 28 -22.55 -47.81 -3.92
N TRP A 29 -23.65 -47.09 -4.19
CA TRP A 29 -24.38 -46.21 -3.26
C TRP A 29 -24.93 -46.90 -1.98
N SER A 30 -24.52 -48.13 -1.67
CA SER A 30 -24.99 -48.95 -0.56
C SER A 30 -24.46 -48.57 0.82
N SER A 31 -23.46 -47.67 0.94
CA SER A 31 -22.88 -47.30 2.23
C SER A 31 -22.97 -45.80 2.52
N HIS A 32 -24.17 -45.28 2.74
CA HIS A 32 -24.35 -44.01 3.47
C HIS A 32 -24.12 -44.23 4.98
N ALA A 33 -22.94 -44.72 5.34
CA ALA A 33 -22.51 -44.67 6.73
C ALA A 33 -22.29 -43.19 7.07
N LEU A 34 -23.20 -42.60 7.84
CA LEU A 34 -22.98 -41.30 8.49
C LEU A 34 -21.63 -41.34 9.20
N ALA A 35 -20.92 -40.21 9.21
CA ALA A 35 -19.59 -40.13 9.80
C ALA A 35 -19.59 -40.67 11.24
N GLY A 36 -18.82 -41.73 11.48
CA GLY A 36 -18.53 -42.19 12.83
C GLY A 36 -17.62 -41.21 13.56
N LEU A 37 -17.65 -41.24 14.89
CA LEU A 37 -16.62 -40.55 15.67
C LEU A 37 -15.26 -41.21 15.39
N PRO A 38 -14.18 -40.42 15.24
CA PRO A 38 -12.91 -40.98 14.87
C PRO A 38 -12.31 -41.76 16.05
N GLU A 39 -11.94 -43.01 15.80
CA GLU A 39 -11.35 -43.92 16.79
C GLU A 39 -9.82 -43.94 16.65
N GLY A 40 -9.09 -43.90 17.77
CA GLY A 40 -7.64 -44.02 17.77
C GLY A 40 -6.95 -43.33 18.94
N PRO A 41 -5.60 -43.36 18.99
CA PRO A 41 -4.82 -42.66 20.00
C PRO A 41 -5.07 -41.15 19.94
N VAL A 42 -5.42 -40.54 21.08
CA VAL A 42 -5.73 -39.10 21.19
C VAL A 42 -4.64 -38.23 20.58
N LEU A 43 -3.37 -38.58 20.79
CA LEU A 43 -2.23 -37.83 20.24
C LEU A 43 -2.20 -37.87 18.71
N GLY A 44 -2.50 -39.02 18.10
CA GLY A 44 -2.55 -39.17 16.64
C GLY A 44 -3.73 -38.41 16.03
N LEU A 45 -4.88 -38.44 16.70
CA LEU A 45 -6.06 -37.63 16.36
C LEU A 45 -5.77 -36.14 16.39
N VAL A 46 -5.19 -35.64 17.49
CA VAL A 46 -4.82 -34.23 17.64
C VAL A 46 -3.80 -33.82 16.58
N ALA A 47 -2.78 -34.66 16.32
CA ALA A 47 -1.81 -34.41 15.28
C ALA A 47 -2.49 -34.31 13.89
N ALA A 48 -3.33 -35.28 13.52
CA ALA A 48 -4.04 -35.28 12.24
C ALA A 48 -4.95 -34.06 12.06
N VAL A 49 -5.64 -33.63 13.13
CA VAL A 49 -6.48 -32.43 13.10
C VAL A 49 -5.63 -31.18 12.90
N LEU A 50 -4.54 -31.03 13.65
CA LEU A 50 -3.65 -29.86 13.58
C LEU A 50 -2.98 -29.76 12.21
N THR A 51 -2.45 -30.87 11.68
CA THR A 51 -1.78 -30.89 10.38
C THR A 51 -2.73 -30.55 9.25
N THR A 52 -3.90 -31.17 9.23
CA THR A 52 -4.93 -30.92 8.23
C THR A 52 -5.40 -29.47 8.28
N THR A 53 -5.68 -28.96 9.49
CA THR A 53 -6.09 -27.56 9.67
C THR A 53 -5.03 -26.61 9.14
N LEU A 54 -3.75 -26.83 9.48
CA LEU A 54 -2.65 -25.98 9.04
C LEU A 54 -2.49 -26.01 7.52
N VAL A 55 -2.42 -27.20 6.92
CA VAL A 55 -2.22 -27.38 5.48
C VAL A 55 -3.38 -26.76 4.69
N CYS A 56 -4.63 -27.08 5.05
CA CYS A 56 -5.80 -26.54 4.37
C CYS A 56 -5.85 -25.01 4.49
N SER A 57 -5.52 -24.46 5.67
CA SER A 57 -5.51 -23.00 5.92
C SER A 57 -4.46 -22.28 5.09
N VAL A 58 -3.24 -22.81 5.06
CA VAL A 58 -2.17 -22.24 4.24
C VAL A 58 -2.53 -22.30 2.75
N GLN A 59 -3.07 -23.42 2.27
CA GLN A 59 -3.48 -23.58 0.87
C GLN A 59 -4.59 -22.62 0.48
N SER A 60 -5.61 -22.46 1.33
CA SER A 60 -6.70 -21.52 1.12
C SER A 60 -6.21 -20.07 1.09
N LEU A 61 -5.37 -19.66 2.05
CA LEU A 61 -4.80 -18.30 2.08
C LEU A 61 -3.93 -18.02 0.85
N LEU A 62 -3.06 -18.96 0.47
CA LEU A 62 -2.25 -18.83 -0.75
C LEU A 62 -3.12 -18.78 -2.00
N GLY A 63 -4.19 -19.58 -2.05
CA GLY A 63 -5.19 -19.55 -3.12
C GLY A 63 -5.89 -18.20 -3.23
N ALA A 64 -6.37 -17.65 -2.12
CA ALA A 64 -7.02 -16.34 -2.06
C ALA A 64 -6.07 -15.22 -2.51
N VAL A 65 -4.83 -15.20 -2.02
CA VAL A 65 -3.82 -14.22 -2.43
C VAL A 65 -3.45 -14.35 -3.92
N ALA A 66 -3.35 -15.58 -4.44
CA ALA A 66 -3.08 -15.82 -5.85
C ALA A 66 -4.22 -15.31 -6.74
N VAL A 67 -5.47 -15.55 -6.34
CA VAL A 67 -6.66 -15.04 -7.04
C VAL A 67 -6.71 -13.51 -6.99
N ASP A 68 -6.48 -12.90 -5.83
CA ASP A 68 -6.42 -11.44 -5.68
C ASP A 68 -5.36 -10.83 -6.62
N LYS A 69 -4.19 -11.48 -6.77
CA LYS A 69 -3.16 -11.04 -7.73
C LYS A 69 -3.60 -11.16 -9.19
N LEU A 70 -4.29 -12.23 -9.56
CA LEU A 70 -4.82 -12.41 -10.92
C LEU A 70 -5.93 -11.40 -11.25
N VAL A 71 -6.77 -11.07 -10.28
CA VAL A 71 -7.80 -10.03 -10.41
C VAL A 71 -7.15 -8.63 -10.47
N ALA A 72 -6.11 -8.37 -9.67
CA ALA A 72 -5.34 -7.13 -9.72
C ALA A 72 -4.74 -6.83 -11.10
N GLY A 73 -4.39 -7.87 -11.87
CA GLY A 73 -3.92 -7.75 -13.25
C GLY A 73 -5.01 -7.46 -14.29
N ARG A 74 -6.29 -7.36 -13.89
CA ARG A 74 -7.44 -7.12 -14.78
C ARG A 74 -8.25 -5.89 -14.35
N PRO A 75 -7.82 -4.68 -14.77
CA PRO A 75 -8.43 -3.42 -14.33
C PRO A 75 -9.91 -3.29 -14.74
N ASP A 76 -10.36 -3.97 -15.80
CA ASP A 76 -11.75 -4.08 -16.23
C ASP A 76 -12.69 -4.69 -15.17
N LEU A 77 -12.17 -5.54 -14.28
CA LEU A 77 -12.93 -6.19 -13.20
C LEU A 77 -12.97 -5.36 -11.89
N ILE A 78 -12.06 -4.38 -11.76
CA ILE A 78 -11.90 -3.53 -10.57
C ILE A 78 -12.62 -2.20 -10.78
N SER A 79 -12.33 -1.55 -11.90
CA SER A 79 -13.02 -0.39 -12.41
C SER A 79 -14.11 -0.88 -13.36
N GLY A 80 -15.30 -1.19 -12.81
CA GLY A 80 -16.43 -1.68 -13.62
C GLY A 80 -16.59 -0.85 -14.89
N ALA A 81 -16.47 -1.51 -16.05
CA ALA A 81 -16.43 -0.87 -17.35
C ALA A 81 -17.63 0.08 -17.57
N PRO A 82 -17.43 1.29 -18.12
CA PRO A 82 -18.54 2.17 -18.47
C PRO A 82 -19.26 1.58 -19.69
N GLY A 83 -20.50 1.09 -19.50
CA GLY A 83 -21.39 0.73 -20.61
C GLY A 83 -22.09 -0.63 -20.52
N SER A 84 -21.70 -1.54 -19.61
CA SER A 84 -22.43 -2.80 -19.40
C SER A 84 -23.14 -2.79 -18.05
N GLY A 85 -24.46 -2.64 -18.08
CA GLY A 85 -25.29 -2.80 -16.88
C GLY A 85 -25.06 -4.19 -16.27
N ARG A 86 -24.54 -4.24 -15.03
CA ARG A 86 -24.21 -5.42 -14.20
C ARG A 86 -22.78 -6.00 -14.26
N GLY A 87 -21.74 -5.19 -14.46
CA GLY A 87 -20.37 -5.61 -14.10
C GLY A 87 -20.19 -5.80 -12.58
N ALA A 88 -20.02 -7.03 -12.10
CA ALA A 88 -19.77 -7.29 -10.68
C ALA A 88 -18.35 -6.85 -10.29
N ARG A 89 -18.23 -5.81 -9.45
CA ARG A 89 -16.92 -5.40 -8.88
C ARG A 89 -16.41 -6.51 -7.96
N VAL A 90 -15.19 -6.98 -8.21
CA VAL A 90 -14.55 -7.99 -7.36
C VAL A 90 -13.68 -7.27 -6.32
N GLY A 91 -14.07 -7.34 -5.05
CA GLY A 91 -13.29 -6.81 -3.93
C GLY A 91 -12.14 -7.74 -3.52
N ARG A 92 -11.16 -7.20 -2.77
CA ARG A 92 -10.07 -8.01 -2.19
C ARG A 92 -10.62 -9.02 -1.17
N SER A 93 -9.94 -10.15 -1.07
CA SER A 93 -10.33 -11.23 -0.17
C SER A 93 -10.07 -10.85 1.30
N ASP A 94 -11.06 -11.07 2.17
CA ASP A 94 -10.89 -10.99 3.63
C ASP A 94 -10.37 -12.34 4.13
N LEU A 95 -9.09 -12.39 4.49
CA LEU A 95 -8.40 -13.61 4.90
C LEU A 95 -8.98 -14.25 6.16
N ASN A 96 -9.51 -13.46 7.10
CA ASN A 96 -10.17 -14.00 8.29
C ASN A 96 -11.47 -14.70 7.90
N ARG A 97 -12.23 -14.09 6.99
CA ARG A 97 -13.48 -14.66 6.48
C ARG A 97 -13.25 -15.92 5.65
N GLU A 98 -12.14 -15.97 4.92
CA GLU A 98 -11.72 -17.16 4.18
C GLU A 98 -11.44 -18.34 5.14
N LEU A 99 -10.66 -18.11 6.21
CA LEU A 99 -10.39 -19.13 7.23
C LEU A 99 -11.67 -19.62 7.94
N LEU A 100 -12.58 -18.70 8.27
CA LEU A 100 -13.89 -19.06 8.84
C LEU A 100 -14.72 -19.91 7.86
N GLY A 101 -14.73 -19.53 6.57
CA GLY A 101 -15.41 -20.27 5.52
C GLY A 101 -14.84 -21.67 5.32
N GLN A 102 -13.52 -21.81 5.32
CA GLN A 102 -12.83 -23.09 5.23
C GLN A 102 -13.09 -23.98 6.44
N GLY A 103 -13.09 -23.42 7.66
CA GLY A 103 -13.44 -24.14 8.87
C GLY A 103 -14.87 -24.68 8.81
N ALA A 104 -15.84 -23.84 8.42
CA ALA A 104 -17.23 -24.25 8.24
C ALA A 104 -17.37 -25.34 7.17
N ALA A 105 -16.68 -25.21 6.03
CA ALA A 105 -16.70 -26.21 4.96
C ALA A 105 -16.15 -27.57 5.42
N ASN A 106 -15.09 -27.58 6.24
CA ASN A 106 -14.52 -28.82 6.77
C ASN A 106 -15.39 -29.48 7.83
N ILE A 107 -16.10 -28.70 8.66
CA ILE A 107 -17.09 -29.24 9.60
C ILE A 107 -18.23 -29.92 8.82
N VAL A 108 -18.75 -29.25 7.79
CA VAL A 108 -19.82 -29.83 6.94
C VAL A 108 -19.30 -31.06 6.18
N SER A 109 -18.11 -31.01 5.60
CA SER A 109 -17.51 -32.16 4.91
C SER A 109 -17.36 -33.34 5.86
N GLY A 110 -16.73 -33.14 7.02
CA GLY A 110 -16.49 -34.20 8.00
C GLY A 110 -17.78 -34.81 8.57
N THR A 111 -18.81 -33.99 8.86
CA THR A 111 -20.11 -34.50 9.33
C THR A 111 -20.85 -35.34 8.29
N LEU A 112 -20.63 -35.07 7.00
CA LEU A 112 -21.16 -35.85 5.89
C LEU A 112 -20.26 -37.04 5.49
N GLY A 113 -19.19 -37.32 6.23
CA GLY A 113 -18.23 -38.40 5.93
C GLY A 113 -17.24 -38.07 4.81
N GLY A 114 -17.12 -36.80 4.46
CA GLY A 114 -16.22 -36.29 3.43
C GLY A 114 -14.78 -36.08 3.92
N LEU A 115 -13.86 -36.00 2.95
CA LEU A 115 -12.45 -35.69 3.18
C LEU A 115 -12.23 -34.19 3.47
N PRO A 116 -11.10 -33.81 4.08
CA PRO A 116 -10.75 -32.41 4.28
C PRO A 116 -10.72 -31.61 2.97
N VAL A 117 -11.27 -30.39 3.03
CA VAL A 117 -11.42 -29.48 1.90
C VAL A 117 -10.46 -28.30 2.06
N ALA A 118 -9.74 -27.99 0.98
CA ALA A 118 -8.81 -26.88 0.89
C ALA A 118 -9.01 -26.04 -0.37
N GLY A 119 -8.45 -24.83 -0.39
CA GLY A 119 -8.41 -24.00 -1.59
C GLY A 119 -7.50 -24.60 -2.67
N VAL A 120 -7.99 -24.67 -3.91
CA VAL A 120 -7.24 -25.19 -5.06
C VAL A 120 -6.86 -24.05 -5.99
N ALA A 121 -5.59 -23.63 -5.94
CA ALA A 121 -5.09 -22.49 -6.72
C ALA A 121 -5.26 -22.68 -8.24
N VAL A 122 -4.96 -23.88 -8.77
CA VAL A 122 -5.03 -24.18 -10.21
C VAL A 122 -6.47 -24.11 -10.76
N ARG A 123 -7.45 -24.62 -10.01
CA ARG A 123 -8.86 -24.53 -10.42
C ARG A 123 -9.38 -23.10 -10.30
N SER A 124 -8.97 -22.40 -9.24
CA SER A 124 -9.36 -21.01 -9.02
C SER A 124 -8.78 -20.08 -10.09
N SER A 125 -7.52 -20.28 -10.50
CA SER A 125 -6.91 -19.51 -11.58
C SER A 125 -7.57 -19.78 -12.93
N ALA A 126 -7.86 -21.04 -13.27
CA ALA A 126 -8.58 -21.39 -14.48
C ALA A 126 -10.00 -20.79 -14.51
N ASN A 127 -10.70 -20.82 -13.37
CA ASN A 127 -12.03 -20.21 -13.22
C ASN A 127 -11.99 -18.69 -13.45
N VAL A 128 -10.99 -18.02 -12.88
CA VAL A 128 -10.73 -16.59 -13.08
C VAL A 128 -10.38 -16.31 -14.55
N GLN A 129 -9.48 -17.08 -15.17
CA GLN A 129 -9.13 -16.95 -16.59
C GLN A 129 -10.33 -17.15 -17.52
N ALA A 130 -11.26 -18.03 -17.17
CA ALA A 130 -12.52 -18.23 -17.88
C ALA A 130 -13.54 -17.06 -17.70
N GLY A 131 -13.17 -16.00 -16.97
CA GLY A 131 -14.00 -14.81 -16.80
C GLY A 131 -14.97 -14.87 -15.62
N ALA A 132 -14.82 -15.83 -14.70
CA ALA A 132 -15.68 -15.89 -13.52
C ALA A 132 -15.40 -14.72 -12.56
N VAL A 133 -16.48 -14.02 -12.18
CA VAL A 133 -16.45 -12.83 -11.30
C VAL A 133 -17.29 -12.99 -10.03
N SER A 134 -17.95 -14.14 -9.85
CA SER A 134 -18.85 -14.37 -8.72
C SER A 134 -18.76 -15.80 -8.18
N ARG A 135 -19.28 -15.97 -6.96
CA ARG A 135 -19.40 -17.27 -6.28
C ARG A 135 -20.35 -18.23 -7.01
N ASN A 136 -21.21 -17.72 -7.90
CA ASN A 136 -22.14 -18.57 -8.64
C ASN A 136 -21.39 -19.57 -9.54
N SER A 137 -20.20 -19.23 -10.03
CA SER A 137 -19.38 -20.16 -10.81
C SER A 137 -18.95 -21.37 -9.97
N THR A 138 -18.51 -21.16 -8.73
CA THR A 138 -18.08 -22.25 -7.85
C THR A 138 -19.26 -23.08 -7.36
N VAL A 139 -20.41 -22.44 -7.08
CA VAL A 139 -21.66 -23.15 -6.76
C VAL A 139 -22.13 -24.02 -7.92
N LEU A 140 -22.16 -23.47 -9.14
CA LEU A 140 -22.55 -24.22 -10.34
C LEU A 140 -21.59 -25.40 -10.59
N HIS A 141 -20.28 -25.19 -10.41
CA HIS A 141 -19.30 -26.27 -10.49
C HIS A 141 -19.61 -27.40 -9.50
N GLY A 142 -19.92 -27.08 -8.25
CA GLY A 142 -20.33 -28.07 -7.25
C GLY A 142 -21.59 -28.84 -7.65
N VAL A 143 -22.61 -28.15 -8.15
CA VAL A 143 -23.85 -28.78 -8.66
C VAL A 143 -23.55 -29.72 -9.83
N LEU A 144 -22.71 -29.30 -10.78
CA LEU A 144 -22.31 -30.14 -11.91
C LEU A 144 -21.54 -31.39 -11.47
N VAL A 145 -20.69 -31.28 -10.43
CA VAL A 145 -20.00 -32.45 -9.85
C VAL A 145 -21.00 -33.43 -9.24
N VAL A 146 -22.01 -32.94 -8.51
CA VAL A 146 -23.07 -33.80 -7.95
C VAL A 146 -23.87 -34.49 -9.06
N ILE A 147 -24.27 -33.75 -10.11
CA ILE A 147 -25.00 -34.32 -11.25
C ILE A 147 -24.16 -35.39 -11.96
N ALA A 148 -22.87 -35.12 -12.20
CA ALA A 148 -21.96 -36.08 -12.81
C ALA A 148 -21.78 -37.32 -11.94
N ALA A 149 -21.62 -37.15 -10.63
CA ALA A 149 -21.49 -38.26 -9.68
C ALA A 149 -22.78 -39.09 -9.55
N LEU A 150 -23.95 -38.52 -9.84
CA LEU A 150 -25.24 -39.23 -9.81
C LEU A 150 -25.55 -39.95 -11.13
N LEU A 151 -25.31 -39.29 -12.26
CA LEU A 151 -25.78 -39.76 -13.57
C LEU A 151 -24.70 -40.46 -14.41
N MET A 152 -23.42 -40.16 -14.15
CA MET A 152 -22.31 -40.63 -14.99
C MET A 152 -21.48 -41.74 -14.36
N VAL A 153 -21.87 -42.31 -13.20
CA VAL A 153 -21.13 -43.42 -12.54
C VAL A 153 -20.75 -44.53 -13.54
N PRO A 154 -21.67 -45.06 -14.37
CA PRO A 154 -21.32 -46.14 -15.30
C PRO A 154 -20.30 -45.72 -16.36
N VAL A 155 -20.25 -44.43 -16.71
CA VAL A 155 -19.28 -43.88 -17.67
C VAL A 155 -17.92 -43.68 -17.01
N LEU A 156 -17.90 -43.25 -15.74
CA LEU A 156 -16.69 -43.02 -14.97
C LEU A 156 -15.92 -44.31 -14.67
N GLU A 157 -16.63 -45.43 -14.49
CA GLU A 157 -16.02 -46.76 -14.29
C GLU A 157 -15.26 -47.28 -15.51
N PHE A 158 -15.47 -46.73 -16.71
CA PHE A 158 -14.65 -47.09 -17.88
C PHE A 158 -13.29 -46.39 -17.91
N ILE A 159 -13.04 -45.42 -17.03
CA ILE A 159 -11.81 -44.62 -17.06
C ILE A 159 -10.63 -45.47 -16.56
N PRO A 160 -9.56 -45.66 -17.37
CA PRO A 160 -8.38 -46.37 -16.91
C PRO A 160 -7.60 -45.57 -15.87
N LEU A 161 -7.16 -46.21 -14.78
CA LEU A 161 -6.33 -45.58 -13.74
C LEU A 161 -5.03 -45.01 -14.31
N ALA A 162 -4.48 -45.61 -15.36
CA ALA A 162 -3.31 -45.10 -16.08
C ALA A 162 -3.52 -43.69 -16.65
N SER A 163 -4.74 -43.38 -17.13
CA SER A 163 -5.07 -42.05 -17.67
C SER A 163 -5.11 -40.99 -16.56
N LEU A 164 -5.63 -41.35 -15.38
CA LEU A 164 -5.65 -40.47 -14.21
C LEU A 164 -4.25 -40.29 -13.62
N ALA A 165 -3.43 -41.33 -13.56
CA ALA A 165 -2.04 -41.25 -13.12
C ALA A 165 -1.23 -40.29 -14.00
N ALA A 166 -1.35 -40.42 -15.33
CA ALA A 166 -0.70 -39.51 -16.28
C ALA A 166 -1.17 -38.06 -16.11
N LEU A 167 -2.48 -37.85 -15.87
CA LEU A 167 -3.02 -36.52 -15.59
C LEU A 167 -2.43 -35.92 -14.30
N VAL A 168 -2.37 -36.69 -13.21
CA VAL A 168 -1.79 -36.25 -11.93
C VAL A 168 -0.31 -35.91 -12.10
N MET A 169 0.46 -36.73 -12.82
CA MET A 169 1.86 -36.43 -13.13
C MET A 169 2.01 -35.12 -13.92
N ALA A 170 1.21 -34.93 -14.97
CA ALA A 170 1.27 -33.74 -15.81
C ALA A 170 0.95 -32.46 -15.01
N VAL A 171 -0.08 -32.51 -14.16
CA VAL A 171 -0.44 -31.39 -13.26
C VAL A 171 0.69 -31.13 -12.26
N GLY A 172 1.28 -32.18 -11.68
CA GLY A 172 2.42 -32.05 -10.78
C GLY A 172 3.63 -31.36 -11.41
N ILE A 173 3.98 -31.73 -12.65
CA ILE A 173 5.07 -31.11 -13.41
C ILE A 173 4.77 -29.64 -13.70
N GLN A 174 3.53 -29.31 -14.08
CA GLN A 174 3.12 -27.93 -14.37
C GLN A 174 3.15 -27.01 -13.14
N MET A 175 3.02 -27.55 -11.93
CA MET A 175 3.14 -26.76 -10.70
C MET A 175 4.58 -26.30 -10.40
N VAL A 176 5.59 -26.92 -11.02
CA VAL A 176 6.99 -26.56 -10.80
C VAL A 176 7.40 -25.42 -11.74
N SER A 177 7.52 -24.20 -11.20
CA SER A 177 8.00 -23.06 -11.98
C SER A 177 9.53 -22.93 -11.93
N LEU A 178 10.22 -23.27 -13.02
CA LEU A 178 11.68 -23.15 -13.16
C LEU A 178 12.20 -21.71 -13.01
N HIS A 179 11.37 -20.73 -13.37
CA HIS A 179 11.72 -19.30 -13.25
C HIS A 179 11.87 -18.86 -11.78
N HIS A 180 10.93 -19.23 -10.89
CA HIS A 180 11.03 -18.90 -9.47
C HIS A 180 12.24 -19.57 -8.81
N ILE A 181 12.55 -20.82 -9.19
CA ILE A 181 13.71 -21.53 -8.63
C ILE A 181 15.01 -20.74 -8.90
N ARG A 182 15.19 -20.21 -10.12
CA ARG A 182 16.36 -19.38 -10.48
C ARG A 182 16.38 -18.02 -9.80
N THR A 183 15.22 -17.44 -9.49
CA THR A 183 15.14 -16.15 -8.78
C THR A 183 15.39 -16.31 -7.28
N VAL A 184 14.91 -17.40 -6.68
CA VAL A 184 15.11 -17.70 -5.25
C VAL A 184 16.58 -18.00 -4.94
N THR A 185 17.33 -18.63 -5.85
CA THR A 185 18.78 -18.88 -5.64
C THR A 185 19.62 -17.61 -5.53
N ARG A 186 19.10 -16.45 -5.93
CA ARG A 186 19.77 -15.14 -5.75
C ARG A 186 19.54 -14.52 -4.36
N HIS A 187 18.60 -15.04 -3.56
CA HIS A 187 18.24 -14.50 -2.26
C HIS A 187 18.85 -15.33 -1.11
N ARG A 188 19.13 -14.72 0.04
CA ARG A 188 19.69 -15.43 1.24
C ARG A 188 18.69 -16.36 1.96
N GLU A 189 17.70 -16.87 1.25
CA GLU A 189 16.62 -17.72 1.78
C GLU A 189 16.67 -19.14 1.21
N VAL A 190 17.62 -19.43 0.30
CA VAL A 190 17.85 -20.77 -0.27
C VAL A 190 17.86 -21.90 0.77
N PRO A 191 18.49 -21.76 1.96
CA PRO A 191 18.51 -22.84 2.95
C PRO A 191 17.10 -23.25 3.40
N VAL A 192 16.18 -22.29 3.54
CA VAL A 192 14.80 -22.57 3.96
C VAL A 192 14.09 -23.42 2.90
N TYR A 193 14.18 -23.02 1.63
CA TYR A 193 13.55 -23.74 0.52
C TYR A 193 14.14 -25.14 0.32
N ALA A 194 15.46 -25.26 0.35
CA ALA A 194 16.14 -26.53 0.16
C ALA A 194 15.79 -27.52 1.26
N VAL A 195 15.82 -27.08 2.52
CA VAL A 195 15.50 -27.92 3.68
C VAL A 195 14.03 -28.32 3.68
N THR A 196 13.12 -27.39 3.37
CA THR A 196 11.68 -27.71 3.29
C THR A 196 11.42 -28.75 2.20
N THR A 197 11.98 -28.56 1.00
CA THR A 197 11.77 -29.47 -0.14
C THR A 197 12.33 -30.85 0.17
N LEU A 198 13.57 -30.92 0.63
CA LEU A 198 14.22 -32.19 0.95
C LEU A 198 13.49 -32.88 2.12
N GLY A 199 13.07 -32.13 3.12
CA GLY A 199 12.30 -32.64 4.24
C GLY A 199 10.97 -33.24 3.80
N VAL A 200 10.23 -32.57 2.91
CA VAL A 200 8.97 -33.08 2.38
C VAL A 200 9.18 -34.37 1.57
N VAL A 201 10.23 -34.44 0.75
CA VAL A 201 10.54 -35.61 -0.08
C VAL A 201 11.00 -36.82 0.75
N LEU A 202 11.81 -36.60 1.79
CA LEU A 202 12.40 -37.68 2.59
C LEU A 202 11.53 -38.14 3.76
N PHE A 203 10.85 -37.21 4.43
CA PHE A 203 10.18 -37.46 5.71
C PHE A 203 8.66 -37.26 5.66
N GLY A 204 8.14 -36.60 4.62
CA GLY A 204 6.73 -36.29 4.49
C GLY A 204 6.40 -34.81 4.71
N VAL A 205 5.16 -34.43 4.37
CA VAL A 205 4.75 -33.02 4.31
C VAL A 205 4.85 -32.33 5.67
N LEU A 206 4.44 -33.01 6.75
CA LEU A 206 4.43 -32.43 8.08
C LEU A 206 5.85 -32.13 8.59
N GLU A 207 6.70 -33.14 8.55
CA GLU A 207 8.10 -33.11 8.99
C GLU A 207 8.88 -32.10 8.14
N GLY A 208 8.66 -32.10 6.82
CA GLY A 208 9.28 -31.13 5.92
C GLY A 208 8.89 -29.68 6.19
N VAL A 209 7.60 -29.41 6.43
CA VAL A 209 7.12 -28.05 6.74
C VAL A 209 7.62 -27.59 8.10
N THR A 210 7.59 -28.45 9.13
CA THR A 210 8.09 -28.10 10.47
C THR A 210 9.59 -27.79 10.45
N LEU A 211 10.37 -28.60 9.74
CA LEU A 211 11.80 -28.36 9.52
C LEU A 211 12.06 -27.05 8.75
N GLY A 212 11.26 -26.79 7.71
CA GLY A 212 11.29 -25.54 6.96
C GLY A 212 11.03 -24.29 7.81
N VAL A 213 9.97 -24.32 8.62
CA VAL A 213 9.62 -23.25 9.56
C VAL A 213 10.72 -23.06 10.61
N ALA A 214 11.27 -24.15 11.16
CA ALA A 214 12.37 -24.07 12.12
C ALA A 214 13.60 -23.37 11.52
N VAL A 215 13.99 -23.71 10.29
CA VAL A 215 15.10 -23.04 9.58
C VAL A 215 14.75 -21.59 9.26
N ALA A 216 13.52 -21.28 8.85
CA ALA A 216 13.09 -19.91 8.59
C ALA A 216 13.20 -19.04 9.85
N VAL A 217 12.73 -19.55 10.99
CA VAL A 217 12.83 -18.89 12.30
C VAL A 217 14.29 -18.72 12.71
N ALA A 218 15.12 -19.75 12.56
CA ALA A 218 16.56 -19.67 12.87
C ALA A 218 17.29 -18.63 12.00
N VAL A 219 16.99 -18.58 10.69
CA VAL A 219 17.56 -17.58 9.78
C VAL A 219 17.07 -16.17 10.14
N ALA A 220 15.80 -15.99 10.48
CA ALA A 220 15.25 -14.72 10.93
C ALA A 220 15.91 -14.25 12.24
N LEU A 221 16.04 -15.14 13.22
CA LEU A 221 16.76 -14.88 14.48
C LEU A 221 18.22 -14.49 14.22
N HIS A 222 18.92 -15.21 13.34
CA HIS A 222 20.31 -14.88 12.99
C HIS A 222 20.45 -13.54 12.26
N ARG A 223 19.43 -13.12 11.50
CA ARG A 223 19.40 -11.78 10.90
C ARG A 223 19.18 -10.70 11.95
N LEU A 224 18.33 -10.95 12.94
CA LEU A 224 18.07 -10.03 14.04
C LEU A 224 19.26 -9.89 15.01
N THR A 225 20.12 -10.90 15.11
CA THR A 225 21.31 -10.90 16.00
C THR A 225 22.55 -10.23 15.40
N ARG A 226 22.58 -10.01 14.08
CA ARG A 226 23.72 -9.38 13.39
C ARG A 226 23.63 -7.86 13.44
N THR A 227 23.81 -7.30 14.63
CA THR A 227 24.05 -5.86 14.84
C THR A 227 25.54 -5.57 14.65
N ARG A 228 25.89 -4.62 13.78
CA ARG A 228 27.26 -4.17 13.60
C ARG A 228 27.45 -2.84 14.32
N ILE A 229 28.37 -2.84 15.29
CA ILE A 229 28.72 -1.65 16.08
C ILE A 229 30.16 -1.31 15.75
N THR A 230 30.39 -0.10 15.27
CA THR A 230 31.72 0.40 14.91
C THR A 230 32.01 1.69 15.67
N HIS A 231 33.21 1.79 16.22
CA HIS A 231 33.73 2.97 16.89
C HIS A 231 34.81 3.59 16.00
N HIS A 232 34.73 4.89 15.79
CA HIS A 232 35.71 5.68 15.05
C HIS A 232 35.94 7.00 15.78
N GLU A 233 37.19 7.43 15.86
CA GLU A 233 37.55 8.75 16.39
C GLU A 233 37.80 9.69 15.20
N ARG A 234 37.17 10.86 15.21
CA ARG A 234 37.38 11.93 14.25
C ARG A 234 37.50 13.25 15.00
N GLU A 235 38.61 13.96 14.79
CA GLU A 235 38.80 15.33 15.30
C GLU A 235 38.57 15.48 16.82
N GLY A 236 38.90 14.46 17.63
CA GLY A 236 38.70 14.47 19.08
C GLY A 236 37.29 14.11 19.56
N VAL A 237 36.37 13.79 18.64
CA VAL A 237 35.01 13.33 18.92
C VAL A 237 34.90 11.83 18.60
N HIS A 238 34.33 11.05 19.53
CA HIS A 238 34.14 9.62 19.38
C HIS A 238 32.79 9.29 18.76
N HIS A 239 32.80 8.74 17.54
CA HIS A 239 31.60 8.34 16.82
C HIS A 239 31.34 6.84 16.98
N VAL A 240 30.19 6.48 17.55
CA VAL A 240 29.71 5.10 17.67
C VAL A 240 28.53 4.91 16.73
N HIS A 241 28.77 4.22 15.61
CA HIS A 241 27.71 3.89 14.65
C HIS A 241 27.15 2.50 14.95
N VAL A 242 25.84 2.43 15.19
CA VAL A 242 25.12 1.19 15.41
C VAL A 242 24.20 0.88 14.23
N ARG A 243 24.57 -0.12 13.44
CA ARG A 243 23.80 -0.60 12.29
C ARG A 243 23.08 -1.91 12.59
N GLY A 244 21.75 -1.90 12.42
CA GLY A 244 20.88 -3.06 12.63
C GLY A 244 19.94 -2.89 13.83
N GLN A 245 19.26 -3.95 14.24
CA GLN A 245 18.35 -3.92 15.38
C GLN A 245 19.13 -3.96 16.70
N LEU A 246 18.80 -3.10 17.67
CA LEU A 246 19.46 -3.03 18.96
C LEU A 246 18.69 -3.90 19.97
N THR A 247 18.99 -5.19 20.01
CA THR A 247 18.37 -6.14 20.96
C THR A 247 19.29 -6.39 22.16
N PHE A 248 18.79 -7.07 23.20
CA PHE A 248 19.52 -7.49 24.40
C PHE A 248 20.80 -8.25 24.03
N LEU A 249 20.76 -9.04 22.96
CA LEU A 249 21.91 -9.79 22.46
C LEU A 249 23.04 -8.90 21.90
N ALA A 250 22.74 -7.64 21.56
CA ALA A 250 23.70 -6.64 21.13
C ALA A 250 24.30 -5.84 22.30
N VAL A 251 23.69 -5.86 23.49
CA VAL A 251 24.12 -5.08 24.67
C VAL A 251 25.59 -5.30 25.07
N PRO A 252 26.11 -6.54 25.15
CA PRO A 252 27.52 -6.74 25.52
C PRO A 252 28.52 -6.20 24.47
N ARG A 253 28.09 -6.07 23.20
CA ARG A 253 28.92 -5.47 22.14
C ARG A 253 28.83 -3.95 22.19
N LEU A 254 27.63 -3.42 22.44
CA LEU A 254 27.39 -1.99 22.62
C LEU A 254 28.19 -1.47 23.81
N SER A 255 28.05 -2.10 24.97
CA SER A 255 28.79 -1.74 26.18
C SER A 255 30.31 -1.74 25.96
N ARG A 256 30.86 -2.76 25.28
CA ARG A 256 32.29 -2.77 24.90
C ARG A 256 32.69 -1.61 24.01
N ALA A 257 31.89 -1.26 23.00
CA ALA A 257 32.19 -0.14 22.12
C ALA A 257 32.10 1.22 22.85
N LEU A 258 31.14 1.36 23.77
CA LEU A 258 30.96 2.55 24.58
C LEU A 258 32.08 2.73 25.64
N HIS A 259 32.63 1.64 26.17
CA HIS A 259 33.79 1.67 27.09
C HIS A 259 35.11 2.06 26.43
N LEU A 260 35.19 2.08 25.10
CA LEU A 260 36.38 2.57 24.39
C LEU A 260 36.47 4.10 24.39
N ILE A 261 35.40 4.79 24.84
CA ILE A 261 35.34 6.25 24.90
C ILE A 261 36.02 6.70 26.21
N PRO A 262 37.09 7.53 26.15
CA PRO A 262 37.75 8.09 27.31
C PRO A 262 36.81 8.94 28.17
N HIS A 263 37.05 8.98 29.48
CA HIS A 263 36.30 9.84 30.39
C HIS A 263 36.45 11.31 30.02
N GLY A 264 35.33 12.04 29.96
CA GLY A 264 35.31 13.48 29.67
C GLY A 264 35.40 13.85 28.18
N ALA A 265 35.43 12.89 27.27
CA ALA A 265 35.46 13.16 25.83
C ALA A 265 34.08 13.49 25.27
N ASP A 266 34.02 14.03 24.04
CA ASP A 266 32.77 14.25 23.32
C ASP A 266 32.42 13.01 22.48
N ALA A 267 31.17 12.53 22.57
CA ALA A 267 30.74 11.32 21.89
C ALA A 267 29.43 11.49 21.11
N VAL A 268 29.37 10.93 19.91
CA VAL A 268 28.16 10.89 19.07
C VAL A 268 27.77 9.43 18.84
N VAL A 269 26.57 9.04 19.26
CA VAL A 269 26.02 7.70 19.02
C VAL A 269 24.95 7.77 17.94
N GLU A 270 25.25 7.21 16.78
CA GLU A 270 24.34 7.16 15.64
C GLU A 270 23.57 5.83 15.59
N LEU A 271 22.24 5.91 15.60
CA LEU A 271 21.35 4.75 15.62
C LEU A 271 20.61 4.60 14.28
N ASP A 272 21.10 3.70 13.42
CA ASP A 272 20.56 3.42 12.07
C ASP A 272 19.39 2.40 12.06
N GLY A 273 19.11 1.76 13.21
CA GLY A 273 18.11 0.70 13.36
C GLY A 273 16.66 1.17 13.53
N SER A 274 15.69 0.32 13.14
CA SER A 274 14.25 0.59 13.34
C SER A 274 13.69 0.08 14.67
N PHE A 275 14.41 -0.76 15.38
CA PHE A 275 13.99 -1.40 16.63
C PHE A 275 15.10 -1.38 17.68
N MET A 276 14.71 -1.06 18.92
CA MET A 276 15.51 -1.14 20.14
C MET A 276 14.65 -1.78 21.22
N ASP A 277 15.19 -2.74 21.97
CA ASP A 277 14.52 -3.31 23.14
C ASP A 277 14.94 -2.62 24.45
N HIS A 278 14.25 -2.97 25.54
CA HIS A 278 14.38 -2.28 26.82
C HIS A 278 15.80 -2.36 27.39
N ALA A 279 16.41 -3.54 27.37
CA ALA A 279 17.72 -3.74 27.95
C ALA A 279 18.82 -2.96 27.19
N ALA A 280 18.67 -2.82 25.87
CA ALA A 280 19.59 -2.01 25.09
C ALA A 280 19.40 -0.51 25.26
N TYR A 281 18.16 -0.07 25.49
CA TYR A 281 17.84 1.31 25.88
C TYR A 281 18.43 1.66 27.25
N GLU A 282 18.17 0.83 28.28
CA GLU A 282 18.66 1.03 29.65
C GLU A 282 20.19 1.11 29.68
N SER A 283 20.87 0.17 29.01
CA SER A 283 22.34 0.16 28.92
C SER A 283 22.92 1.41 28.26
N LEU A 284 22.25 1.96 27.24
CA LEU A 284 22.69 3.18 26.56
C LEU A 284 22.45 4.42 27.44
N GLN A 285 21.31 4.46 28.13
CA GLN A 285 20.93 5.57 29.00
C GLN A 285 21.80 5.63 30.27
N ASP A 286 22.10 4.48 30.87
CA ASP A 286 22.99 4.39 32.04
C ASP A 286 24.42 4.82 31.69
N TRP A 287 24.91 4.39 30.52
CA TRP A 287 26.19 4.85 30.01
C TRP A 287 26.20 6.37 29.76
N GLN A 288 25.16 6.92 29.11
CA GLN A 288 25.05 8.35 28.84
C GLN A 288 25.07 9.16 30.15
N LYS A 289 24.25 8.79 31.13
CA LYS A 289 24.22 9.45 32.45
C LYS A 289 25.58 9.42 33.13
N THR A 290 26.25 8.26 33.12
CA THR A 290 27.57 8.09 33.73
C THR A 290 28.63 8.94 33.02
N HIS A 291 28.61 8.97 31.70
CA HIS A 291 29.56 9.73 30.89
C HIS A 291 29.39 11.24 31.05
N THR A 292 28.15 11.73 31.09
CA THR A 292 27.84 13.15 31.37
C THR A 292 28.18 13.55 32.80
N ALA A 293 27.97 12.66 33.78
CA ALA A 293 28.39 12.91 35.16
C ALA A 293 29.92 13.00 35.32
N GLN A 294 30.69 12.37 34.42
CA GLN A 294 32.15 12.43 34.37
C GLN A 294 32.68 13.60 33.52
N GLY A 295 31.80 14.48 33.03
CA GLY A 295 32.16 15.70 32.31
C GLY A 295 32.23 15.57 30.78
N GLY A 296 31.85 14.43 30.20
CA GLY A 296 31.82 14.24 28.73
C GLY A 296 30.47 14.63 28.12
N SER A 297 30.45 15.10 26.87
CA SER A 297 29.19 15.36 26.16
C SER A 297 28.76 14.14 25.33
N VAL A 298 27.45 13.94 25.19
CA VAL A 298 26.89 12.83 24.40
C VAL A 298 25.75 13.36 23.52
N GLU A 299 25.87 13.14 22.22
CA GLU A 299 24.79 13.38 21.26
C GLU A 299 24.25 12.05 20.70
N LEU A 300 22.95 11.81 20.88
CA LEU A 300 22.25 10.65 20.32
C LEU A 300 21.52 11.07 19.05
N THR A 301 21.94 10.56 17.88
CA THR A 301 21.32 10.90 16.59
C THR A 301 20.65 9.68 15.95
N GLY A 302 19.50 9.92 15.30
CA GLY A 302 18.81 8.92 14.47
C GLY A 302 19.18 9.03 12.99
N ARG A 303 18.52 8.25 12.13
CA ARG A 303 18.64 8.23 10.65
C ARG A 303 18.54 9.58 9.92
N ARG A 304 18.28 10.69 10.64
CA ARG A 304 18.36 12.08 10.16
C ARG A 304 19.28 12.86 11.12
N PRO A 305 20.30 13.59 10.62
CA PRO A 305 21.09 14.51 11.44
C PRO A 305 20.16 15.49 12.18
N GLY A 306 20.34 15.65 13.49
CA GLY A 306 19.57 16.64 14.29
C GLY A 306 18.26 16.17 14.94
N THR A 307 17.85 14.90 14.79
CA THR A 307 16.66 14.39 15.51
C THR A 307 17.06 13.80 16.87
N ARG A 308 16.87 14.55 17.96
CA ARG A 308 17.01 14.01 19.33
C ARG A 308 15.95 12.95 19.61
N ILE A 309 16.35 11.84 20.24
CA ILE A 309 15.40 10.85 20.77
C ILE A 309 14.67 11.51 21.94
N ALA A 310 13.32 11.49 21.90
CA ALA A 310 12.49 12.10 22.92
C ALA A 310 12.83 11.54 24.32
N GLU A 311 13.13 12.45 25.25
CA GLU A 311 13.36 12.17 26.66
C GLU A 311 12.02 11.78 27.32
N LEU A 312 12.02 10.74 28.16
CA LEU A 312 10.82 10.27 28.87
C LEU A 312 10.64 11.05 30.18
N ALA A 313 9.43 11.58 30.36
CA ALA A 313 8.96 12.14 31.63
C ALA A 313 8.81 11.04 32.70
N ASP A 314 9.01 11.46 33.95
CA ASP A 314 9.25 10.64 35.14
C ASP A 314 8.20 9.56 35.46
N SER A 315 8.68 8.50 36.09
CA SER A 315 8.01 7.22 36.27
C SER A 315 6.99 7.22 37.42
N ALA A 316 5.69 7.26 37.09
CA ALA A 316 4.65 6.82 38.02
C ALA A 316 3.47 6.16 37.27
N HIS A 317 3.53 4.82 37.26
CA HIS A 317 2.47 3.84 36.95
C HIS A 317 2.20 3.55 35.45
N CYS A 318 2.92 2.57 34.90
CA CYS A 318 2.75 2.03 33.53
C CYS A 318 1.82 0.80 33.49
N ARG A 319 1.01 0.69 32.44
CA ARG A 319 0.46 -0.59 31.95
C ARG A 319 1.02 -0.87 30.55
N CYS A 320 2.04 -1.72 30.47
CA CYS A 320 2.66 -2.12 29.21
C CYS A 320 1.90 -3.32 28.58
N ARG A 321 1.78 -3.35 27.25
CA ARG A 321 1.40 -4.57 26.50
C ARG A 321 2.65 -5.30 25.99
N PRO A 322 2.70 -6.64 26.02
CA PRO A 322 3.81 -7.40 25.46
C PRO A 322 4.05 -7.04 23.99
N TRP A 323 5.32 -6.94 23.57
CA TRP A 323 5.79 -6.80 22.17
C TRP A 323 5.62 -5.42 21.48
N THR A 324 5.37 -4.35 22.23
CA THR A 324 5.32 -2.99 21.65
C THR A 324 6.74 -2.46 21.40
N PRO A 325 7.11 -1.99 20.19
CA PRO A 325 8.41 -1.36 19.93
C PRO A 325 8.63 -0.12 20.80
N TRP A 326 9.77 -0.02 21.48
CA TRP A 326 10.03 1.07 22.45
C TRP A 326 10.10 2.46 21.84
N ARG A 327 10.47 2.59 20.57
CA ARG A 327 10.35 3.85 19.80
C ARG A 327 8.92 4.43 19.79
N ASN A 328 7.90 3.62 20.10
CA ASN A 328 6.48 3.98 20.13
C ASN A 328 5.83 3.74 21.52
N HIS A 329 6.61 3.57 22.59
CA HIS A 329 6.05 3.28 23.91
C HIS A 329 5.58 4.57 24.60
N GLN A 330 4.26 4.74 24.73
CA GLN A 330 3.65 5.83 25.52
C GLN A 330 2.88 5.20 26.70
N CYS A 331 3.21 5.57 27.95
CA CYS A 331 2.44 5.18 29.12
C CYS A 331 1.33 6.21 29.37
N GLU A 332 0.07 5.85 29.09
CA GLU A 332 -1.10 6.66 29.46
C GLU A 332 -1.49 6.40 30.94
N ARG A 333 -1.83 7.46 31.68
CA ARG A 333 -2.57 7.35 32.95
C ARG A 333 -4.06 7.09 32.66
N PRO A 334 -4.76 6.21 33.40
CA PRO A 334 -6.20 6.05 33.23
C PRO A 334 -6.94 7.30 33.71
N TYR A 335 -7.70 7.92 32.83
CA TYR A 335 -8.74 8.87 33.22
C TYR A 335 -9.87 8.10 33.92
N THR A 336 -10.11 8.41 35.19
CA THR A 336 -11.27 7.93 35.94
C THR A 336 -12.53 8.56 35.38
N ALA A 337 -13.33 7.78 34.65
CA ALA A 337 -14.69 8.16 34.29
C ALA A 337 -15.55 8.17 35.56
N SER A 338 -15.91 9.37 36.02
CA SER A 338 -16.94 9.57 37.03
C SER A 338 -18.28 9.03 36.53
N ALA A 339 -18.98 8.37 37.46
CA ALA A 339 -20.30 7.78 37.31
C ALA A 339 -21.38 8.80 36.90
N ALA A 340 -22.25 8.37 35.97
CA ALA A 340 -23.68 8.68 35.83
C ALA A 340 -24.12 7.98 34.54
N GLY A 341 -24.80 6.83 34.55
CA GLY A 341 -26.20 6.70 34.94
C GLY A 341 -26.92 5.95 33.80
N HIS A 342 -27.17 4.66 33.99
CA HIS A 342 -28.21 3.90 33.28
C HIS A 342 -29.43 3.84 34.20
N PRO A 343 -30.67 3.81 33.68
CA PRO A 343 -31.22 2.48 33.34
C PRO A 343 -32.23 2.38 32.17
N GLY A 344 -32.25 1.18 31.56
CA GLY A 344 -33.41 0.48 30.94
C GLY A 344 -33.83 0.91 29.53
N ALA A 345 -34.40 0.06 28.66
CA ALA A 345 -34.68 -1.36 28.71
C ALA A 345 -34.89 -1.91 27.27
N SER A 346 -34.85 -3.24 27.17
CA SER A 346 -35.12 -4.18 26.07
C SER A 346 -36.13 -3.82 24.97
N GLY A 347 -35.83 -4.25 23.73
CA GLY A 347 -36.80 -4.54 22.67
C GLY A 347 -36.15 -4.85 21.30
N SER A 348 -36.22 -6.11 20.84
CA SER A 348 -35.74 -6.60 19.53
C SER A 348 -36.82 -6.44 18.41
N PRO A 349 -36.63 -6.93 17.17
CA PRO A 349 -36.29 -6.11 16.00
C PRO A 349 -37.39 -6.10 14.91
N GLY A 350 -37.46 -5.04 14.09
CA GLY A 350 -38.41 -4.97 12.97
C GLY A 350 -38.01 -3.96 11.89
N ALA A 351 -37.64 -4.52 10.73
CA ALA A 351 -37.78 -4.04 9.35
C ALA A 351 -37.33 -2.63 8.91
N ASP A 352 -36.95 -2.59 7.62
CA ASP A 352 -36.72 -1.43 6.74
C ASP A 352 -35.44 -0.61 6.91
N ARG A 353 -34.38 -1.04 6.20
CA ARG A 353 -33.43 -0.10 5.58
C ARG A 353 -32.99 -0.54 4.19
N GLY A 354 -33.48 0.20 3.19
CA GLY A 354 -32.88 0.35 1.86
C GLY A 354 -31.50 1.03 1.90
N PRO A 355 -30.90 1.29 0.73
CA PRO A 355 -29.46 1.18 0.51
C PRO A 355 -28.64 2.34 1.12
N SER A 356 -27.97 2.09 2.25
CA SER A 356 -26.98 3.03 2.84
C SER A 356 -25.54 2.49 2.87
N ALA A 357 -25.30 1.27 2.38
CA ALA A 357 -24.04 0.54 2.59
C ALA A 357 -22.78 1.19 1.98
N GLY A 358 -22.91 2.15 1.05
CA GLY A 358 -21.78 2.88 0.46
C GLY A 358 -21.33 4.12 1.26
N ARG A 359 -22.20 4.70 2.09
CA ARG A 359 -21.86 5.89 2.90
C ARG A 359 -21.23 5.51 4.25
N GLU A 360 -21.61 4.37 4.82
CA GLU A 360 -21.04 3.90 6.08
C GLU A 360 -19.56 3.51 5.98
N SER A 361 -19.08 3.04 4.83
CA SER A 361 -17.66 2.68 4.65
C SER A 361 -16.74 3.91 4.56
N SER A 362 -17.14 4.93 3.79
CA SER A 362 -16.37 6.17 3.62
C SER A 362 -16.33 7.02 4.90
N GLY A 363 -17.45 7.11 5.64
CA GLY A 363 -17.48 7.76 6.95
C GLY A 363 -16.58 7.07 7.98
N ARG A 364 -16.53 5.72 7.96
CA ARG A 364 -15.62 4.94 8.81
C ARG A 364 -14.15 5.12 8.43
N GLU A 365 -13.84 5.33 7.15
CA GLU A 365 -12.47 5.57 6.68
C GLU A 365 -11.94 6.95 7.11
N LEU A 366 -12.75 8.01 6.94
CA LEU A 366 -12.40 9.34 7.45
C LEU A 366 -12.24 9.34 8.98
N ALA A 367 -13.18 8.70 9.70
CA ALA A 367 -13.11 8.59 11.16
C ALA A 367 -11.85 7.84 11.62
N ARG A 368 -11.44 6.77 10.92
CA ARG A 368 -10.17 6.07 11.18
C ARG A 368 -8.97 6.96 10.90
N GLY A 369 -8.97 7.71 9.80
CA GLY A 369 -7.90 8.65 9.45
C GLY A 369 -7.73 9.75 10.50
N ILE A 370 -8.82 10.39 10.91
CA ILE A 370 -8.81 11.40 11.99
C ILE A 370 -8.36 10.77 13.31
N SER A 371 -8.85 9.58 13.64
CA SER A 371 -8.42 8.86 14.84
C SER A 371 -6.91 8.53 14.82
N ALA A 372 -6.35 8.18 13.65
CA ALA A 372 -4.93 7.95 13.48
C ALA A 372 -4.12 9.24 13.61
N PHE A 373 -4.61 10.35 13.04
CA PHE A 373 -4.01 11.67 13.25
C PHE A 373 -3.97 12.04 14.73
N GLN A 374 -5.10 11.94 15.44
CA GLN A 374 -5.17 12.30 16.86
C GLN A 374 -4.25 11.47 17.75
N ARG A 375 -4.09 10.17 17.44
CA ARG A 375 -3.23 9.26 18.21
C ARG A 375 -1.75 9.41 17.88
N ASN A 376 -1.41 9.53 16.59
CA ASN A 376 -0.02 9.35 16.14
C ASN A 376 0.65 10.66 15.70
N THR A 377 -0.11 11.58 15.07
CA THR A 377 0.45 12.77 14.43
C THR A 377 0.24 14.03 15.28
N ALA A 378 -0.97 14.21 15.83
CA ALA A 378 -1.35 15.37 16.59
C ALA A 378 -0.38 15.65 17.75
N PRO A 379 0.07 14.68 18.57
CA PRO A 379 1.03 14.95 19.64
C PRO A 379 2.36 15.54 19.12
N ILE A 380 2.80 15.13 17.93
CA ILE A 380 4.05 15.58 17.31
C ILE A 380 3.90 17.00 16.77
N VAL A 381 2.79 17.30 16.09
CA VAL A 381 2.58 18.60 15.42
C VAL A 381 1.87 19.64 16.29
N ARG A 382 1.37 19.27 17.48
CA ARG A 382 0.56 20.15 18.35
C ARG A 382 1.31 21.41 18.75
N GLY A 383 2.60 21.30 19.06
CA GLY A 383 3.42 22.46 19.41
C GLY A 383 3.46 23.48 18.28
N GLU A 384 3.75 23.01 17.07
CA GLU A 384 3.84 23.83 15.87
C GLU A 384 2.49 24.44 15.47
N LEU A 385 1.42 23.63 15.47
CA LEU A 385 0.07 24.15 15.16
C LEU A 385 -0.41 25.15 16.22
N ALA A 386 -0.06 24.96 17.50
CA ALA A 386 -0.39 25.92 18.55
C ALA A 386 0.41 27.23 18.41
N ARG A 387 1.66 27.16 17.91
CA ARG A 387 2.46 28.33 17.55
C ARG A 387 1.80 29.10 16.40
N LEU A 388 1.53 28.43 15.28
CA LEU A 388 0.87 29.02 14.11
C LEU A 388 -0.52 29.58 14.42
N ALA A 389 -1.27 28.95 15.33
CA ALA A 389 -2.57 29.48 15.77
C ALA A 389 -2.46 30.80 16.57
N ARG A 390 -1.33 31.05 17.24
CA ARG A 390 -1.08 32.30 17.99
C ARG A 390 -0.39 33.37 17.14
N GLU A 391 0.57 32.95 16.33
CA GLU A 391 1.47 33.85 15.58
C GLU A 391 0.96 34.13 14.16
N GLY A 392 0.01 33.33 13.66
CA GLY A 392 -0.47 33.40 12.29
C GLY A 392 0.39 32.59 11.31
N GLN A 393 -0.02 32.57 10.04
CA GLN A 393 0.74 31.98 8.94
C GLN A 393 1.65 33.03 8.29
N GLN A 394 2.85 32.63 7.89
CA GLN A 394 3.80 33.46 7.12
C GLN A 394 4.38 32.63 5.96
N PRO A 395 3.56 32.27 4.98
CA PRO A 395 4.02 31.46 3.86
C PRO A 395 4.94 32.28 2.96
N ASP A 396 6.01 31.65 2.48
CA ASP A 396 6.93 32.28 1.53
C ASP A 396 6.37 32.29 0.10
N GLN A 397 5.37 31.45 -0.17
CA GLN A 397 4.92 31.16 -1.53
C GLN A 397 3.42 30.87 -1.61
N LEU A 398 2.78 31.38 -2.68
CA LEU A 398 1.45 30.93 -3.13
C LEU A 398 1.62 29.75 -4.11
N PHE A 399 1.06 28.60 -3.78
CA PHE A 399 1.08 27.42 -4.64
C PHE A 399 -0.32 27.16 -5.24
N LEU A 400 -0.48 27.42 -6.53
CA LEU A 400 -1.73 27.24 -7.26
C LEU A 400 -1.68 25.95 -8.08
N THR A 401 -2.53 24.99 -7.74
CA THR A 401 -2.52 23.66 -8.37
C THR A 401 -3.93 23.08 -8.55
N CYS A 402 -4.00 21.88 -9.13
CA CYS A 402 -5.24 21.19 -9.41
C CYS A 402 -5.89 20.61 -8.13
N ALA A 403 -7.22 20.54 -8.11
CA ALA A 403 -8.01 19.85 -7.11
C ALA A 403 -7.89 18.31 -7.19
N ASP A 404 -7.14 17.77 -8.15
CA ASP A 404 -6.86 16.33 -8.30
C ASP A 404 -6.30 15.74 -7.00
N SER A 405 -6.92 14.66 -6.50
CA SER A 405 -6.61 14.08 -5.19
C SER A 405 -5.20 13.48 -5.09
N ARG A 406 -4.49 13.31 -6.21
CA ARG A 406 -3.12 12.78 -6.24
C ARG A 406 -2.08 13.88 -6.00
N LEU A 407 -2.47 15.16 -6.09
CA LEU A 407 -1.58 16.30 -5.89
C LEU A 407 -1.55 16.66 -4.41
N VAL A 408 -0.46 16.29 -3.74
CA VAL A 408 -0.20 16.59 -2.32
C VAL A 408 0.96 17.58 -2.27
N THR A 409 0.65 18.88 -2.28
CA THR A 409 1.62 19.96 -2.45
C THR A 409 2.75 19.92 -1.42
N SER A 410 2.41 19.79 -0.14
CA SER A 410 3.39 19.72 0.95
C SER A 410 4.36 18.53 0.83
N MET A 411 3.95 17.45 0.16
CA MET A 411 4.84 16.32 -0.13
C MET A 411 5.77 16.64 -1.30
N ILE A 412 5.24 17.22 -2.37
CA ILE A 412 6.00 17.55 -3.59
C ILE A 412 7.09 18.58 -3.29
N THR A 413 6.78 19.57 -2.45
CA THR A 413 7.69 20.67 -2.11
C THR A 413 8.44 20.46 -0.79
N SER A 414 8.19 19.35 -0.08
CA SER A 414 8.72 19.09 1.26
C SER A 414 8.42 20.20 2.29
N SER A 415 7.28 20.87 2.17
CA SER A 415 6.88 22.00 3.02
C SER A 415 6.14 21.55 4.29
N GLY A 416 6.39 22.25 5.39
CA GLY A 416 5.69 22.10 6.67
C GLY A 416 4.39 22.90 6.76
N PRO A 417 3.65 22.78 7.89
CA PRO A 417 2.47 23.61 8.15
C PRO A 417 2.83 25.10 8.19
N GLY A 418 2.12 25.94 7.44
CA GLY A 418 2.33 27.39 7.42
C GLY A 418 3.30 27.89 6.35
N ASP A 419 4.10 27.01 5.74
CA ASP A 419 5.13 27.38 4.74
C ASP A 419 4.55 27.75 3.36
N LEU A 420 3.38 27.19 3.01
CA LEU A 420 2.72 27.42 1.73
C LEU A 420 1.30 27.94 1.92
N PHE A 421 0.94 28.97 1.15
CA PHE A 421 -0.45 29.33 0.92
C PHE A 421 -0.94 28.59 -0.33
N VAL A 422 -1.90 27.67 -0.20
CA VAL A 422 -2.24 26.77 -1.31
C VAL A 422 -3.64 27.05 -1.84
N VAL A 423 -3.75 27.27 -3.15
CA VAL A 423 -5.03 27.35 -3.88
C VAL A 423 -5.18 26.09 -4.74
N ARG A 424 -6.25 25.33 -4.51
CA ARG A 424 -6.57 24.12 -5.29
C ARG A 424 -7.90 24.29 -5.99
N ASN A 425 -7.88 24.33 -7.31
CA ASN A 425 -9.08 24.43 -8.12
C ASN A 425 -9.04 23.45 -9.32
N VAL A 426 -10.15 23.27 -10.02
CA VAL A 426 -10.22 22.30 -11.12
C VAL A 426 -9.40 22.81 -12.30
N GLY A 427 -8.28 22.16 -12.61
CA GLY A 427 -7.42 22.52 -13.75
C GLY A 427 -6.43 23.65 -13.50
N ASN A 428 -6.17 24.01 -12.24
CA ASN A 428 -5.20 25.04 -11.84
C ASN A 428 -5.38 26.36 -12.61
N LEU A 429 -6.65 26.75 -12.84
CA LEU A 429 -7.04 27.89 -13.65
C LEU A 429 -7.03 29.19 -12.86
N VAL A 430 -6.60 30.26 -13.52
CA VAL A 430 -6.57 31.63 -13.03
C VAL A 430 -7.50 32.45 -13.92
N PRO A 431 -8.67 32.88 -13.43
CA PRO A 431 -9.53 33.79 -14.16
C PRO A 431 -8.81 35.11 -14.47
N LEU A 432 -9.08 35.68 -15.66
CA LEU A 432 -8.62 37.02 -15.99
C LEU A 432 -9.35 38.07 -15.13
N PRO A 433 -8.65 39.13 -14.68
CA PRO A 433 -9.25 40.17 -13.85
C PRO A 433 -10.38 40.90 -14.59
N GLY A 434 -11.42 41.28 -13.86
CA GLY A 434 -12.52 42.12 -14.37
C GLY A 434 -13.44 41.46 -15.40
N LYS A 435 -13.26 40.17 -15.75
CA LYS A 435 -14.10 39.52 -16.75
C LYS A 435 -15.51 39.20 -16.24
N GLU A 436 -15.69 38.70 -15.01
CA GLU A 436 -16.99 38.48 -14.34
C GLU A 436 -16.82 38.28 -12.82
N SER A 437 -17.69 38.88 -11.99
CA SER A 437 -17.62 38.82 -10.51
C SER A 437 -18.05 37.49 -9.86
N GLY A 438 -18.30 36.44 -10.67
CA GLY A 438 -18.82 35.16 -10.19
C GLY A 438 -17.74 34.18 -9.71
N ASP A 439 -16.48 34.43 -10.06
CA ASP A 439 -15.35 33.50 -9.89
C ASP A 439 -14.20 34.13 -9.06
N ASP A 440 -14.52 35.10 -8.22
CA ASP A 440 -13.53 35.95 -7.51
C ASP A 440 -12.74 35.21 -6.42
N SER A 441 -13.06 33.95 -6.11
CA SER A 441 -12.34 33.20 -5.07
C SER A 441 -10.84 33.06 -5.36
N VAL A 442 -10.44 32.94 -6.63
CA VAL A 442 -9.02 32.85 -7.00
C VAL A 442 -8.36 34.24 -6.96
N ALA A 443 -9.05 35.27 -7.47
CA ALA A 443 -8.55 36.64 -7.42
C ALA A 443 -8.36 37.12 -5.97
N ALA A 444 -9.33 36.86 -5.09
CA ALA A 444 -9.24 37.17 -3.67
C ALA A 444 -8.09 36.42 -2.99
N ALA A 445 -7.83 35.16 -3.35
CA ALA A 445 -6.71 34.41 -2.82
C ALA A 445 -5.35 34.96 -3.30
N ILE A 446 -5.27 35.41 -4.55
CA ILE A 446 -4.08 36.05 -5.11
C ILE A 446 -3.82 37.39 -4.39
N GLU A 447 -4.84 38.24 -4.27
CA GLU A 447 -4.74 39.52 -3.55
C GLU A 447 -4.33 39.30 -2.09
N TYR A 448 -4.96 38.35 -1.39
CA TYR A 448 -4.59 38.03 -0.01
C TYR A 448 -3.15 37.53 0.11
N ALA A 449 -2.70 36.67 -0.81
CA ALA A 449 -1.33 36.16 -0.78
C ALA A 449 -0.29 37.27 -1.00
N VAL A 450 -0.52 38.14 -2.00
CA VAL A 450 0.45 39.18 -2.38
C VAL A 450 0.39 40.38 -1.45
N ASP A 451 -0.82 40.83 -1.09
CA ASP A 451 -0.99 42.11 -0.38
C ASP A 451 -1.13 41.96 1.13
N VAL A 452 -1.61 40.83 1.63
CA VAL A 452 -1.73 40.58 3.07
C VAL A 452 -0.59 39.71 3.58
N LEU A 453 -0.36 38.54 2.96
CA LEU A 453 0.68 37.60 3.40
C LEU A 453 2.08 37.95 2.90
N LYS A 454 2.18 38.81 1.88
CA LYS A 454 3.46 39.26 1.29
C LYS A 454 4.36 38.10 0.84
N VAL A 455 3.76 37.10 0.17
CA VAL A 455 4.53 35.97 -0.40
C VAL A 455 5.60 36.48 -1.38
N ARG A 456 6.74 35.79 -1.43
CA ARG A 456 7.88 36.14 -2.30
C ARG A 456 7.77 35.49 -3.68
N SER A 457 6.99 34.41 -3.81
CA SER A 457 6.77 33.77 -5.10
C SER A 457 5.37 33.17 -5.27
N ILE A 458 4.96 32.99 -6.53
CA ILE A 458 3.76 32.25 -6.93
C ILE A 458 4.17 31.13 -7.86
N THR A 459 3.71 29.90 -7.59
CA THR A 459 3.89 28.77 -8.50
C THR A 459 2.57 28.26 -9.04
N VAL A 460 2.48 28.13 -10.36
CA VAL A 460 1.40 27.44 -11.03
C VAL A 460 1.86 26.02 -11.36
N CYS A 461 1.21 25.03 -10.78
CA CYS A 461 1.56 23.62 -10.94
C CYS A 461 0.49 22.86 -11.73
N GLY A 462 0.82 22.50 -12.98
CA GLY A 462 0.08 21.54 -13.80
C GLY A 462 0.52 20.11 -13.52
N HIS A 463 -0.22 19.12 -14.02
CA HIS A 463 0.11 17.71 -13.76
C HIS A 463 -0.34 16.76 -14.87
N SER A 464 0.31 15.59 -14.94
CA SER A 464 -0.05 14.57 -15.93
C SER A 464 -1.43 13.97 -15.69
N GLY A 465 -2.14 13.65 -16.77
CA GLY A 465 -3.48 13.07 -16.73
C GLY A 465 -4.51 13.95 -16.02
N CYS A 466 -4.48 15.27 -16.27
CA CYS A 466 -5.41 16.21 -15.67
C CYS A 466 -6.83 16.05 -16.24
N GLY A 467 -7.77 15.60 -15.40
CA GLY A 467 -9.18 15.41 -15.81
C GLY A 467 -9.86 16.70 -16.28
N ALA A 468 -9.43 17.87 -15.77
CA ALA A 468 -9.95 19.17 -16.21
C ALA A 468 -9.53 19.50 -17.65
N MET A 469 -8.25 19.26 -17.98
CA MET A 469 -7.73 19.48 -19.35
C MET A 469 -8.32 18.46 -20.33
N GLN A 470 -8.54 17.21 -19.89
CA GLN A 470 -9.29 16.22 -20.68
C GLN A 470 -10.72 16.67 -20.98
N ALA A 471 -11.43 17.18 -19.96
CA ALA A 471 -12.79 17.68 -20.15
C ALA A 471 -12.83 18.89 -21.09
N LEU A 472 -11.85 19.79 -20.97
CA LEU A 472 -11.71 20.97 -21.82
C LEU A 472 -11.44 20.61 -23.28
N LEU A 473 -10.54 19.66 -23.57
CA LEU A 473 -10.27 19.18 -24.93
C LEU A 473 -11.49 18.55 -25.62
N ASN A 474 -12.33 17.87 -24.83
CA ASN A 474 -13.52 17.18 -25.33
C ASN A 474 -14.78 18.05 -25.30
N SER A 475 -14.66 19.34 -24.99
CA SER A 475 -15.82 20.24 -24.89
C SER A 475 -16.17 20.86 -26.23
N GLU A 476 -17.44 20.73 -26.64
CA GLU A 476 -17.98 21.38 -27.83
C GLU A 476 -18.14 22.90 -27.63
N PRO A 477 -17.78 23.74 -28.62
CA PRO A 477 -17.98 25.19 -28.55
C PRO A 477 -19.47 25.57 -28.42
N GLY A 478 -19.83 26.42 -27.46
CA GLY A 478 -21.12 27.13 -27.46
C GLY A 478 -22.21 26.67 -26.48
N GLY A 479 -21.90 25.95 -25.39
CA GLY A 479 -22.93 25.55 -24.42
C GLY A 479 -22.51 25.61 -22.95
N ALA A 480 -22.57 26.78 -22.32
CA ALA A 480 -22.42 26.87 -20.86
C ALA A 480 -23.70 26.37 -20.15
N ARG A 481 -23.80 25.07 -19.86
CA ARG A 481 -24.98 24.48 -19.18
C ARG A 481 -24.73 24.10 -17.71
N THR A 482 -23.46 23.97 -17.30
CA THR A 482 -23.09 23.54 -15.93
C THR A 482 -22.06 24.47 -15.27
N PRO A 483 -21.97 24.51 -13.93
CA PRO A 483 -20.91 25.25 -13.23
C PRO A 483 -19.49 24.85 -13.66
N LEU A 484 -19.26 23.55 -13.92
CA LEU A 484 -17.98 23.05 -14.39
C LEU A 484 -17.60 23.62 -15.77
N GLN A 485 -18.53 23.63 -16.73
CA GLN A 485 -18.26 24.20 -18.05
C GLN A 485 -17.99 25.72 -17.98
N ARG A 486 -18.72 26.45 -17.12
CA ARG A 486 -18.42 27.86 -16.88
C ARG A 486 -17.03 28.03 -16.28
N TRP A 487 -16.62 27.18 -15.35
CA TRP A 487 -15.27 27.23 -14.79
C TRP A 487 -14.18 26.94 -15.83
N LEU A 488 -14.36 25.89 -16.63
CA LEU A 488 -13.38 25.46 -17.64
C LEU A 488 -13.19 26.46 -18.79
N ARG A 489 -14.10 27.42 -18.98
CA ARG A 489 -13.94 28.52 -19.96
C ARG A 489 -12.63 29.29 -19.76
N HIS A 490 -12.15 29.38 -18.52
CA HIS A 490 -10.90 30.07 -18.18
C HIS A 490 -9.66 29.36 -18.74
N GLY A 491 -9.80 28.11 -19.18
CA GLY A 491 -8.76 27.36 -19.90
C GLY A 491 -8.87 27.44 -21.43
N VAL A 492 -9.91 28.05 -22.00
CA VAL A 492 -10.04 28.20 -23.47
C VAL A 492 -8.86 28.95 -24.09
N PRO A 493 -8.29 30.02 -23.49
CA PRO A 493 -7.07 30.63 -23.99
C PRO A 493 -5.88 29.66 -24.08
N SER A 494 -5.83 28.64 -23.22
CA SER A 494 -4.79 27.59 -23.28
C SER A 494 -4.97 26.68 -24.50
N LEU A 495 -6.22 26.40 -24.92
CA LEU A 495 -6.52 25.68 -26.15
C LEU A 495 -6.13 26.50 -27.39
N GLU A 496 -6.52 27.78 -27.39
CA GLU A 496 -6.18 28.72 -28.47
C GLU A 496 -4.67 28.84 -28.62
N ARG A 497 -3.94 28.98 -27.51
CA ARG A 497 -2.47 29.00 -27.49
C ARG A 497 -1.86 27.69 -28.02
N MET A 498 -2.44 26.55 -27.66
CA MET A 498 -1.94 25.24 -28.11
C MET A 498 -2.14 25.04 -29.63
N ALA A 499 -3.16 25.67 -30.21
CA ALA A 499 -3.45 25.62 -31.64
C ALA A 499 -2.72 26.70 -32.47
N ASP A 500 -2.10 27.68 -31.81
CA ASP A 500 -1.39 28.78 -32.45
C ASP A 500 0.06 28.38 -32.78
N ASP A 501 0.30 27.98 -34.03
CA ASP A 501 1.61 27.61 -34.56
C ASP A 501 2.63 28.78 -34.60
N THR A 502 2.19 30.02 -34.35
CA THR A 502 3.09 31.20 -34.37
C THR A 502 3.88 31.36 -33.07
N ARG A 503 3.50 30.66 -32.00
CA ARG A 503 4.16 30.72 -30.69
C ARG A 503 4.94 29.44 -30.42
N PRO A 504 6.12 29.51 -29.76
CA PRO A 504 6.80 28.32 -29.29
C PRO A 504 5.91 27.57 -28.27
N GLY A 505 5.59 26.32 -28.59
CA GLY A 505 4.78 25.45 -27.74
C GLY A 505 5.52 25.05 -26.47
N ALA A 506 4.80 24.96 -25.35
CA ALA A 506 5.36 24.47 -24.09
C ALA A 506 5.84 23.01 -24.24
N ARG A 507 7.05 22.70 -23.81
CA ARG A 507 7.70 21.39 -24.06
C ARG A 507 8.54 20.94 -22.87
N LEU A 508 8.73 19.63 -22.75
CA LEU A 508 9.59 19.05 -21.72
C LEU A 508 11.03 18.88 -22.26
N ALA A 509 12.01 19.13 -21.41
CA ALA A 509 13.39 18.81 -21.73
C ALA A 509 13.56 17.28 -21.90
N GLY A 510 14.25 16.86 -22.95
CA GLY A 510 14.60 15.45 -23.18
C GLY A 510 13.48 14.55 -23.74
N ARG A 511 12.22 15.01 -23.85
CA ARG A 511 11.15 14.23 -24.49
C ARG A 511 10.00 15.09 -25.03
N ALA A 512 9.27 14.54 -26.01
CA ALA A 512 8.00 15.10 -26.44
C ALA A 512 6.88 14.82 -25.40
N ALA A 513 5.82 15.63 -25.44
CA ALA A 513 4.58 15.32 -24.73
C ALA A 513 3.99 14.00 -25.27
N ALA A 514 3.47 13.17 -24.36
CA ALA A 514 2.95 11.85 -24.69
C ALA A 514 1.63 11.91 -25.48
N ASP A 515 0.80 12.91 -25.21
CA ASP A 515 -0.48 13.13 -25.86
C ASP A 515 -0.89 14.61 -25.84
N ALA A 516 -2.00 14.92 -26.50
CA ALA A 516 -2.56 16.28 -26.55
C ALA A 516 -3.00 16.80 -25.16
N VAL A 517 -3.30 15.91 -24.21
CA VAL A 517 -3.70 16.29 -22.85
C VAL A 517 -2.48 16.78 -22.08
N GLU A 518 -1.36 16.05 -22.13
CA GLU A 518 -0.08 16.47 -21.53
C GLU A 518 0.39 17.77 -22.16
N GLN A 519 0.31 17.91 -23.49
CA GLN A 519 0.63 19.15 -24.17
C GLN A 519 -0.23 20.32 -23.66
N LEU A 520 -1.55 20.12 -23.53
CA LEU A 520 -2.44 21.13 -22.98
C LEU A 520 -2.13 21.46 -21.51
N CYS A 521 -1.74 20.47 -20.69
CA CYS A 521 -1.34 20.71 -19.30
C CYS A 521 -0.13 21.66 -19.20
N LEU A 522 0.89 21.45 -20.06
CA LEU A 522 2.09 22.30 -20.12
C LEU A 522 1.73 23.71 -20.60
N THR A 523 1.00 23.80 -21.71
CA THR A 523 0.54 25.09 -22.27
C THR A 523 -0.33 25.85 -21.28
N ASN A 524 -1.18 25.15 -20.53
CA ASN A 524 -2.04 25.75 -19.52
C ASN A 524 -1.22 26.40 -18.40
N VAL A 525 -0.15 25.79 -17.92
CA VAL A 525 0.73 26.41 -16.91
C VAL A 525 1.25 27.76 -17.41
N VAL A 526 1.79 27.81 -18.63
CA VAL A 526 2.30 29.04 -19.25
C VAL A 526 1.19 30.09 -19.37
N GLN A 527 0.01 29.69 -19.87
CA GLN A 527 -1.12 30.59 -20.04
C GLN A 527 -1.63 31.16 -18.70
N GLN A 528 -1.65 30.36 -17.65
CA GLN A 528 -2.11 30.82 -16.33
C GLN A 528 -1.08 31.74 -15.65
N LEU A 529 0.21 31.61 -15.93
CA LEU A 529 1.22 32.59 -15.50
C LEU A 529 0.99 33.95 -16.18
N GLU A 530 0.63 33.96 -17.46
CA GLU A 530 0.23 35.20 -18.15
C GLU A 530 -1.05 35.79 -17.56
N HIS A 531 -2.03 34.98 -17.17
CA HIS A 531 -3.20 35.50 -16.46
C HIS A 531 -2.80 36.11 -15.11
N LEU A 532 -1.93 35.45 -14.33
CA LEU A 532 -1.45 35.98 -13.04
C LEU A 532 -0.80 37.36 -13.20
N SER A 533 0.04 37.57 -14.22
CA SER A 533 0.71 38.85 -14.42
C SER A 533 -0.23 40.01 -14.80
N THR A 534 -1.49 39.71 -15.15
CA THR A 534 -2.52 40.75 -15.39
C THR A 534 -3.24 41.21 -14.12
N HIS A 535 -3.18 40.46 -13.02
CA HIS A 535 -3.77 40.89 -11.74
C HIS A 535 -2.98 42.07 -11.16
N GLU A 536 -3.67 43.11 -10.70
CA GLU A 536 -3.03 44.38 -10.29
C GLU A 536 -1.99 44.18 -9.17
N SER A 537 -2.33 43.39 -8.15
CA SER A 537 -1.45 43.07 -7.02
C SER A 537 -0.16 42.38 -7.48
N VAL A 538 -0.28 41.38 -8.35
CA VAL A 538 0.85 40.62 -8.92
C VAL A 538 1.68 41.51 -9.84
N ALA A 539 1.05 42.23 -10.77
CA ALA A 539 1.72 43.11 -11.72
C ALA A 539 2.53 44.20 -11.00
N ARG A 540 1.99 44.76 -9.92
CA ARG A 540 2.70 45.73 -9.08
C ARG A 540 3.90 45.08 -8.38
N ALA A 541 3.70 43.96 -7.69
CA ALA A 541 4.77 43.30 -6.95
C ALA A 541 5.92 42.80 -7.86
N LEU A 542 5.60 42.36 -9.09
CA LEU A 542 6.60 42.01 -10.11
C LEU A 542 7.43 43.23 -10.53
N ARG A 543 6.80 44.39 -10.79
CA ARG A 543 7.52 45.63 -11.13
C ARG A 543 8.42 46.13 -10.00
N GLU A 544 8.01 45.89 -8.76
CA GLU A 544 8.76 46.23 -7.55
C GLU A 544 9.89 45.23 -7.24
N GLY A 545 9.98 44.11 -7.97
CA GLY A 545 10.94 43.04 -7.70
C GLY A 545 10.68 42.29 -6.39
N ALA A 546 9.47 42.41 -5.84
CA ALA A 546 9.08 41.80 -4.57
C ALA A 546 8.44 40.42 -4.74
N LEU A 547 8.17 39.99 -5.98
CA LEU A 547 7.47 38.76 -6.30
C LEU A 547 8.08 38.07 -7.52
N GLU A 548 8.19 36.75 -7.46
CA GLU A 548 8.59 35.90 -8.59
C GLU A 548 7.45 34.95 -9.02
N LEU A 549 7.40 34.62 -10.32
CA LEU A 549 6.45 33.65 -10.85
C LEU A 549 7.20 32.40 -11.35
N HIS A 550 6.76 31.22 -10.95
CA HIS A 550 7.33 29.95 -11.42
C HIS A 550 6.27 29.05 -12.03
N GLY A 551 6.58 28.47 -13.19
CA GLY A 551 5.81 27.38 -13.78
C GLY A 551 6.33 26.03 -13.32
N MET A 552 5.42 25.13 -12.96
CA MET A 552 5.77 23.76 -12.58
C MET A 552 4.86 22.76 -13.28
N TYR A 553 5.43 21.63 -13.68
CA TYR A 553 4.68 20.47 -14.16
C TYR A 553 5.07 19.23 -13.35
N PHE A 554 4.07 18.49 -12.85
CA PHE A 554 4.29 17.28 -12.07
C PHE A 554 3.75 16.04 -12.78
N HIS A 555 4.65 15.13 -13.16
CA HIS A 555 4.28 13.87 -13.75
C HIS A 555 3.90 12.85 -12.66
N VAL A 556 2.61 12.66 -12.44
CA VAL A 556 2.06 11.84 -11.34
C VAL A 556 2.49 10.37 -11.44
N GLY A 557 2.55 9.82 -12.66
CA GLY A 557 2.89 8.41 -12.88
C GLY A 557 4.36 8.06 -12.59
N GLU A 558 5.26 9.04 -12.70
CA GLU A 558 6.70 8.87 -12.48
C GLU A 558 7.18 9.54 -11.20
N ALA A 559 6.28 10.26 -10.50
CA ALA A 559 6.61 11.12 -9.36
C ALA A 559 7.72 12.13 -9.66
N GLN A 560 7.73 12.70 -10.87
CA GLN A 560 8.77 13.59 -11.36
C GLN A 560 8.27 15.04 -11.47
N ALA A 561 9.06 15.97 -10.95
CA ALA A 561 8.83 17.41 -11.06
C ALA A 561 9.65 18.04 -12.19
N TYR A 562 9.05 19.00 -12.87
CA TYR A 562 9.67 19.83 -13.88
C TYR A 562 9.39 21.31 -13.61
N LEU A 563 10.37 22.18 -13.82
CA LEU A 563 10.24 23.62 -13.66
C LEU A 563 10.39 24.32 -15.02
N LEU A 564 9.56 25.32 -15.25
CA LEU A 564 9.64 26.17 -16.43
C LEU A 564 10.92 27.02 -16.34
N THR A 565 11.83 26.84 -17.29
CA THR A 565 13.07 27.60 -17.40
C THR A 565 12.94 28.72 -18.45
N GLY A 566 13.50 29.89 -18.13
CA GLY A 566 13.55 31.06 -19.02
C GLY A 566 12.52 32.15 -18.67
N ALA A 567 12.99 33.40 -18.61
CA ALA A 567 12.15 34.60 -18.40
C ALA A 567 11.33 34.98 -19.66
N ASP A 568 11.71 34.46 -20.83
CA ASP A 568 11.27 34.96 -22.15
C ASP A 568 10.38 33.98 -22.95
N GLY A 569 9.61 33.12 -22.29
CA GLY A 569 8.48 32.44 -22.95
C GLY A 569 8.81 31.28 -23.88
N ASP A 570 10.03 30.72 -23.85
CA ASP A 570 10.43 29.54 -24.62
C ASP A 570 9.71 28.23 -24.20
N GLY A 571 8.91 28.29 -23.13
CA GLY A 571 7.99 27.22 -22.73
C GLY A 571 8.68 25.92 -22.31
N LEU A 572 9.99 25.93 -22.04
CA LEU A 572 10.76 24.73 -21.74
C LEU A 572 10.66 24.35 -20.26
N PHE A 573 10.20 23.13 -19.99
CA PHE A 573 10.13 22.55 -18.66
C PHE A 573 11.29 21.59 -18.44
N ASP A 574 12.22 21.95 -17.56
CA ASP A 574 13.40 21.15 -17.25
C ASP A 574 13.20 20.29 -16.01
N HIS A 575 13.90 19.17 -15.95
CA HIS A 575 13.87 18.26 -14.80
C HIS A 575 14.49 18.92 -13.57
N VAL A 576 13.83 18.77 -12.42
CA VAL A 576 14.49 19.06 -11.14
C VAL A 576 15.41 17.88 -10.80
N GLU A 577 16.72 18.05 -10.94
CA GLU A 577 17.71 17.04 -10.57
C GLU A 577 17.85 16.92 -9.04
N ALA A 578 18.17 15.73 -8.55
CA ALA A 578 18.27 15.43 -7.11
C ALA A 578 19.44 16.14 -6.38
N ALA A 579 20.25 16.93 -7.09
CA ALA A 579 21.34 17.72 -6.54
C ALA A 579 21.72 18.85 -7.51
N ALA A 580 20.98 19.95 -7.50
CA ALA A 580 21.46 21.23 -8.00
C ALA A 580 20.83 22.36 -7.20
N ASP A 581 21.68 23.19 -6.60
CA ASP A 581 21.28 24.48 -6.04
C ASP A 581 20.49 25.25 -7.11
N LEU A 582 19.23 25.56 -6.81
CA LEU A 582 18.48 26.56 -7.57
C LEU A 582 19.25 27.89 -7.48
N PRO A 583 19.38 28.67 -8.56
CA PRO A 583 19.94 30.01 -8.46
C PRO A 583 19.09 30.82 -7.46
N ALA A 584 19.79 31.44 -6.50
CA ALA A 584 19.23 32.22 -5.40
C ALA A 584 18.57 33.52 -5.84
#